data_AF-A0AAW6TW30-F1
#
_entry.id   AF-A0AAW6TW30-F1
#
_cell.length_a   1.000
_cell.length_b   1.000
_cell.length_c   1.000
_cell.angle_alpha   90.00
_cell.angle_beta   90.00
_cell.angle_gamma   90.00
#
_symmetry.space_group_name_H-M   'P 1'
#
loop_
_entity.id
_entity.type
_entity.pdbx_description
1 polymer ?
#
loop_
_entity_poly.entity_id
_entity_poly.type
_entity_poly.pdbx_seq_one_letter_code
_entity_poly.pdbx_strand_id
1 'polypeptide(L)' 'MLKVKVRTGESVQQMIRRFKKLCEKEGLIRDMKRNAYYEKPSERERRRMRKAQRAARR' A
#
# COMPACT_ATOMS: atom_id res chain seq x y z
N MET A 1 -1.59 4.27 -11.09
CA MET A 1 -0.18 4.21 -11.49
C MET A 1 0.55 5.36 -10.81
N LEU A 2 1.50 5.08 -9.91
CA LEU A 2 2.18 6.09 -9.09
C LEU A 2 3.05 6.98 -9.98
N LYS A 3 2.75 8.28 -10.03
CA LYS A 3 3.56 9.29 -10.73
C LYS A 3 4.07 10.30 -9.72
N VAL A 4 5.37 10.33 -9.48
CA VAL A 4 6.04 11.37 -8.69
C VAL A 4 6.64 12.36 -9.68
N LYS A 5 6.10 13.57 -9.74
CA LYS A 5 6.71 14.69 -10.49
C LYS A 5 7.78 15.32 -9.62
N VAL A 6 8.97 15.50 -10.17
CA VAL A 6 10.07 16.23 -9.53
C VAL A 6 9.65 17.70 -9.41
N ARG A 7 9.74 18.30 -8.22
CA ARG A 7 9.55 19.74 -8.07
C ARG A 7 10.90 20.43 -8.27
N THR A 8 10.88 21.60 -8.89
CA THR A 8 12.05 22.44 -9.13
C THR A 8 12.70 22.80 -7.79
N GLY A 9 13.96 22.39 -7.58
CA GLY A 9 14.72 22.62 -6.35
C GLY A 9 14.79 21.44 -5.36
N GLU A 10 14.20 20.28 -5.65
CA GLU A 10 14.30 19.11 -4.76
C GLU A 10 15.57 18.29 -5.01
N SER A 11 16.24 17.86 -3.94
CA SER A 11 17.35 16.92 -4.06
C SER A 11 16.82 15.51 -4.38
N VAL A 12 17.64 14.72 -5.09
CA VAL A 12 17.31 13.35 -5.47
C VAL A 12 16.91 12.49 -4.26
N GLN A 13 17.53 12.70 -3.10
CA GLN A 13 17.18 11.99 -1.87
C GLN A 13 15.77 12.33 -1.35
N GLN A 14 15.34 13.59 -1.44
CA GLN A 14 13.99 14.00 -1.01
C GLN A 14 12.91 13.42 -1.93
N MET A 15 13.20 13.30 -3.22
CA MET A 15 12.33 12.60 -4.18
C MET A 15 12.15 11.13 -3.79
N ILE A 16 13.24 10.42 -3.52
CA ILE A 16 13.21 9.00 -3.14
C ILE A 16 12.40 8.79 -1.85
N ARG A 17 12.58 9.66 -0.84
CA ARG A 17 11.81 9.58 0.42
C ARG A 17 10.31 9.75 0.19
N ARG A 18 9.88 10.70 -0.64
CA ARG A 18 8.45 10.86 -0.98
C ARG A 18 7.92 9.70 -1.80
N PHE A 19 8.71 9.19 -2.75
CA PHE A 19 8.33 8.01 -3.53
C PHE A 19 8.11 6.81 -2.61
N LYS A 20 9.03 6.55 -1.67
CA LYS A 20 8.87 5.48 -0.67
C LYS A 20 7.61 5.69 0.18
N LYS A 21 7.36 6.91 0.66
CA LYS A 21 6.16 7.24 1.45
C LYS A 21 4.86 7.06 0.66
N LEU A 22 4.87 7.38 -0.64
CA LEU A 22 3.74 7.14 -1.55
C LEU A 22 3.49 5.65 -1.79
N CYS A 23 4.55 4.87 -2.02
CA CYS A 23 4.46 3.41 -2.14
C CYS A 23 3.92 2.74 -0.87
N GLU A 24 4.33 3.24 0.31
CA GLU A 24 3.81 2.78 1.60
C GLU A 24 2.34 3.17 1.81
N LYS A 25 1.96 4.41 1.43
CA LYS A 25 0.57 4.90 1.55
C LYS A 25 -0.40 4.13 0.67
N GLU A 26 -0.02 3.84 -0.57
CA GLU A 26 -0.81 3.01 -1.49
C GLU A 26 -0.85 1.54 -1.06
N GLY A 27 0.01 1.12 -0.12
CA GLY A 27 0.06 -0.27 0.31
C GLY A 27 0.49 -1.23 -0.80
N LEU A 28 1.19 -0.74 -1.83
CA LEU A 28 1.55 -1.50 -3.04
C LEU A 28 2.24 -2.82 -2.69
N ILE A 29 3.18 -2.78 -1.75
CA ILE A 29 3.92 -3.96 -1.29
C ILE A 29 3.00 -4.98 -0.61
N ARG A 30 2.01 -4.50 0.15
CA ARG A 30 1.02 -5.36 0.82
C ARG A 30 0.09 -6.03 -0.18
N ASP A 31 -0.26 -5.31 -1.24
CA ASP A 31 -1.12 -5.81 -2.31
C ASP A 31 -0.39 -6.79 -3.22
N MET A 32 0.88 -6.55 -3.52
CA MET A 32 1.74 -7.52 -4.19
C MET A 32 1.84 -8.83 -3.40
N LYS A 33 2.11 -8.76 -2.09
CA LYS A 33 2.17 -9.96 -1.23
C LYS A 33 0.84 -10.70 -1.15
N ARG A 34 -0.28 -9.97 -1.19
CA ARG A 34 -1.64 -10.54 -1.16
C ARG A 34 -1.98 -11.28 -2.45
N ASN A 35 -1.51 -10.77 -3.59
CA ASN A 35 -1.79 -11.34 -4.91
C ASN A 35 -0.73 -12.36 -5.36
N ALA A 36 0.34 -12.56 -4.59
CA ALA A 36 1.43 -13.49 -4.92
C ALA A 36 1.00 -14.96 -4.88
N TYR A 37 -0.06 -15.30 -4.14
CA TYR A 37 -0.61 -16.64 -4.05
C TYR A 37 -2.13 -16.60 -4.21
N TYR A 38 -2.69 -17.70 -4.72
CA TYR A 38 -4.13 -17.85 -4.77
C TYR A 38 -4.69 -17.92 -3.34
N GLU A 39 -5.62 -17.03 -3.06
CA GLU A 39 -6.39 -17.06 -1.84
C GLU A 39 -7.82 -17.50 -2.16
N LYS A 40 -8.30 -18.51 -1.42
CA LYS A 40 -9.69 -18.96 -1.53
C LYS A 40 -10.66 -17.81 -1.22
N PRO A 41 -11.80 -17.70 -1.93
CA PRO A 41 -12.78 -16.63 -1.71
C PRO A 41 -13.23 -16.49 -0.24
N SER A 42 -13.36 -17.61 0.47
CA SER A 42 -13.73 -17.66 1.89
C SER A 42 -12.69 -16.99 2.81
N GLU A 43 -11.40 -17.19 2.55
CA GLU A 43 -10.32 -16.55 3.31
C GLU A 43 -10.23 -15.06 3.00
N ARG A 44 -10.48 -14.67 1.75
CA ARG A 44 -10.56 -13.26 1.33
C ARG A 44 -11.63 -12.50 2.10
N GLU A 45 -12.83 -13.06 2.20
CA GLU A 45 -13.94 -12.47 2.98
C GLU A 45 -13.64 -12.45 4.48
N ARG A 46 -13.09 -13.54 5.03
CA ARG A 46 -12.67 -13.61 6.44
C ARG A 46 -11.65 -12.52 6.78
N ARG A 47 -10.68 -12.28 5.89
CA ARG A 47 -9.68 -11.21 6.06
C ARG A 47 -10.33 -9.82 5.97
N ARG A 48 -11.27 -9.61 5.06
CA ARG A 48 -12.01 -8.34 4.92
C ARG A 48 -12.76 -8.01 6.21
N MET A 49 -13.48 -8.97 6.78
CA MET A 49 -14.18 -8.84 8.07
C MET A 49 -13.22 -8.49 9.21
N ARG A 50 -12.11 -9.24 9.36
CA ARG A 50 -11.09 -8.94 10.38
C ARG A 50 -10.49 -7.54 10.22
N LYS A 51 -10.26 -7.08 8.98
CA LYS A 51 -9.75 -5.73 8.71
C LYS A 51 -10.77 -4.66 9.12
N ALA A 52 -12.05 -4.87 8.81
CA ALA A 52 -13.12 -3.97 9.22
C ALA A 52 -13.27 -3.90 10.75
N GLN A 53 -13.28 -5.05 11.44
CA GLN A 53 -13.33 -5.10 12.90
C GLN A 53 -12.13 -4.40 13.56
N ARG A 54 -10.91 -4.59 13.03
CA ARG A 54 -9.72 -3.89 13.51
C ARG A 54 -9.78 -2.38 13.27
N ALA A 55 -10.41 -1.94 12.18
CA ALA A 55 -10.59 -0.52 11.90
C ALA A 55 -11.67 0.11 12.81
N ALA A 56 -12.75 -0.61 13.10
CA ALA A 56 -13.80 -0.15 14.02
C ALA A 56 -13.34 -0.09 15.49
N ARG A 57 -12.33 -0.90 15.85
CA ARG A 57 -11.72 -0.90 17.19
C ARG A 57 -10.69 0.23 17.40
N ARG A 58 -10.35 0.97 16.35
CA ARG A 58 -9.28 1.95 16.34
C ARG A 58 -9.84 3.36 16.22
#